data_AF-K3XMC3-F1
#
_entry.id   AF-K3XMC3-F1
#
_cell.length_a   1.000
_cell.length_b   1.000
_cell.length_c   1.000
_cell.angle_alpha   90.00
_cell.angle_beta   90.00
_cell.angle_gamma   90.00
#
_symmetry.space_group_name_H-M   'P 1'
#
loop_
_entity.id
_entity.type
_entity.pdbx_description
1 polymer ?
#
loop_
_entity_poly.entity_id
_entity_poly.type
_entity_poly.pdbx_seq_one_letter_code
_entity_poly.pdbx_strand_id
1 'polypeptide(L)'
;MSDTMDLTGDGGVVKTVIGRAKADAVAPSDILPLVDVHYEGTLAENGEVFDTTHEDNSVFSFEIGEETVIKAWDIAVRTMKVGEVARIKCRPEYAYGAAGSPPEIPPDATLIFEVELVACKPRKGSSVESVSEEKARLEELKKQREVAAAAKEEEKRKREEAKAAAAARVQAKLEAKKGKGKKAK
;
A
#
# COMPACT_ATOMS: atom_id res chain seq x y z
N MET A 1 -3.04 29.26 18.92
CA MET A 1 -1.82 29.96 18.47
C MET A 1 -1.08 28.97 17.59
N SER A 2 -1.13 29.17 16.28
CA SER A 2 -0.37 28.39 15.31
C SER A 2 1.10 28.80 15.43
N ASP A 3 2.00 27.83 15.46
CA ASP A 3 3.43 28.07 15.60
C ASP A 3 4.03 28.14 14.19
N THR A 4 4.43 29.33 13.75
CA THR A 4 5.02 29.57 12.43
C THR A 4 6.53 29.71 12.57
N MET A 5 7.26 28.95 11.77
CA MET A 5 8.71 28.83 11.81
C MET A 5 9.29 28.84 10.40
N ASP A 6 10.30 29.69 10.19
CA ASP A 6 11.08 29.72 8.96
C ASP A 6 12.22 28.70 9.08
N LEU A 7 12.16 27.65 8.26
CA LEU A 7 13.05 26.50 8.38
C LEU A 7 14.36 26.70 7.63
N THR A 8 14.41 27.65 6.70
CA THR A 8 15.60 27.92 5.87
C THR A 8 16.28 29.25 6.23
N GLY A 9 15.62 30.13 6.99
CA GLY A 9 16.16 31.41 7.46
C GLY A 9 16.10 32.54 6.42
N ASP A 10 15.80 32.20 5.17
CA ASP A 10 15.60 33.11 4.04
C ASP A 10 14.12 33.28 3.66
N GLY A 11 13.19 32.68 4.43
CA GLY A 11 11.76 32.62 4.11
C GLY A 11 11.40 31.68 2.97
N GLY A 12 12.34 30.83 2.53
CA GLY A 12 12.16 29.87 1.45
C GLY A 12 11.15 28.77 1.79
N VAL A 13 11.26 28.21 2.99
CA VAL A 13 10.38 27.17 3.50
C VAL A 13 9.85 27.58 4.87
N VAL A 14 8.61 28.04 4.90
CA VAL A 14 7.95 28.47 6.14
C VAL A 14 6.89 27.45 6.52
N LYS A 15 7.06 26.83 7.68
CA LYS A 15 6.14 25.84 8.23
C LYS A 15 5.27 26.49 9.30
N THR A 16 3.98 26.20 9.28
CA THR A 16 3.02 26.61 10.32
C THR A 16 2.32 25.37 10.87
N VAL A 17 2.49 25.08 12.15
CA VAL A 17 1.82 23.93 12.79
C VAL A 17 0.35 24.27 13.02
N ILE A 18 -0.55 23.51 12.40
CA ILE A 18 -2.01 23.66 12.50
C ILE A 18 -2.57 22.65 13.51
N GLY A 19 -2.14 21.38 13.41
CA GLY A 19 -2.50 20.30 14.32
C GLY A 19 -1.24 19.77 15.01
N ARG A 20 -1.22 19.74 16.34
CA ARG A 20 -0.08 19.22 17.10
C ARG A 20 -0.17 17.70 17.22
N ALA A 21 0.94 17.03 16.99
CA ALA A 21 1.12 15.63 17.34
C ALA A 21 1.09 15.40 18.87
N LYS A 22 0.98 14.13 19.27
CA LYS A 22 1.14 13.70 20.66
C LYS A 22 2.58 13.94 21.15
N ALA A 23 2.75 14.09 22.46
CA ALA A 23 4.06 14.40 23.05
C ALA A 23 5.11 13.31 22.76
N ASP A 24 4.68 12.05 22.78
CA ASP A 24 5.43 10.82 22.50
C ASP A 24 5.43 10.41 21.02
N ALA A 25 4.91 11.27 20.12
CA ALA A 25 4.85 10.96 18.71
C ALA A 25 6.25 10.83 18.09
N VAL A 26 6.38 9.82 17.22
CA VAL A 26 7.59 9.50 16.48
C VAL A 26 7.88 10.61 15.46
N ALA A 27 9.15 10.95 15.29
CA ALA A 27 9.62 11.83 14.23
C ALA A 27 10.41 11.04 13.18
N PRO A 28 10.47 11.51 11.92
CA PRO A 28 11.33 10.92 10.90
C PRO A 28 12.80 10.95 11.35
N SER A 29 13.54 9.89 11.03
CA SER A 29 14.96 9.74 11.41
C SER A 29 15.66 8.74 10.49
N ASP A 30 16.99 8.60 10.59
CA ASP A 30 17.76 7.65 9.75
C ASP A 30 17.28 6.20 9.87
N ILE A 31 16.71 5.82 11.02
CA ILE A 31 16.13 4.49 11.25
C ILE A 31 14.71 4.36 10.70
N LEU A 32 13.99 5.47 10.54
CA LEU A 32 12.63 5.55 10.01
C LEU A 32 12.55 6.61 8.90
N PRO A 33 13.27 6.42 7.77
CA PRO A 33 13.40 7.44 6.74
C PRO A 33 12.19 7.47 5.78
N LEU A 34 11.40 6.40 5.72
CA LEU A 34 10.17 6.37 4.91
C LEU A 34 9.05 7.04 5.70
N VAL A 35 8.36 7.97 5.06
CA VAL A 35 7.21 8.66 5.66
C VAL A 35 5.99 8.46 4.78
N ASP A 36 4.84 8.25 5.42
CA ASP A 36 3.53 8.32 4.77
C ASP A 36 2.89 9.64 5.17
N VAL A 37 2.39 10.38 4.18
CA VAL A 37 1.70 11.64 4.41
C VAL A 37 0.36 11.70 3.69
N HIS A 38 -0.58 12.42 4.28
CA HIS A 38 -1.67 13.04 3.54
C HIS A 38 -1.28 14.49 3.24
N TYR A 39 -1.67 14.97 2.08
CA TYR A 39 -1.47 16.35 1.71
C TYR A 39 -2.50 16.87 0.72
N GLU A 40 -2.59 18.20 0.70
CA GLU A 40 -3.24 19.01 -0.32
C GLU A 40 -2.29 20.15 -0.71
N GLY A 41 -1.99 20.24 -2.00
CA GLY A 41 -1.15 21.27 -2.61
C GLY A 41 -1.99 22.33 -3.32
N THR A 42 -1.76 23.59 -2.96
CA THR A 42 -2.42 24.76 -3.57
C THR A 42 -1.42 25.78 -4.07
N LEU A 43 -1.78 26.49 -5.13
CA LEU A 43 -1.06 27.66 -5.63
C LEU A 43 -1.29 28.84 -4.68
N ALA A 44 -0.22 29.49 -4.21
CA ALA A 44 -0.35 30.60 -3.27
C ALA A 44 -1.03 31.83 -3.85
N GLU A 45 -0.99 32.01 -5.17
CA GLU A 45 -1.49 33.20 -5.87
C GLU A 45 -3.02 33.22 -5.98
N ASN A 46 -3.63 32.09 -6.34
CA ASN A 46 -5.07 31.97 -6.58
C ASN A 46 -5.78 31.00 -5.62
N GLY A 47 -5.04 30.21 -4.84
CA GLY A 47 -5.57 29.17 -3.95
C GLY A 47 -6.08 27.93 -4.68
N GLU A 48 -5.76 27.77 -5.97
CA GLU A 48 -6.18 26.62 -6.76
C GLU A 48 -5.46 25.35 -6.30
N VAL A 49 -6.22 24.30 -6.00
CA VAL A 49 -5.69 22.97 -5.67
C VAL A 49 -5.18 22.33 -6.95
N PHE A 50 -3.90 22.00 -6.99
CA PHE A 50 -3.29 21.30 -8.13
C PHE A 50 -3.09 19.82 -7.86
N ASP A 51 -3.00 19.39 -6.59
CA ASP A 51 -2.83 17.98 -6.25
C ASP A 51 -3.31 17.70 -4.82
N THR A 52 -3.97 16.57 -4.60
CA THR A 52 -4.47 16.17 -3.28
C THR A 52 -4.59 14.66 -3.14
N THR A 53 -4.28 14.17 -1.95
CA THR A 53 -4.42 12.74 -1.60
C THR A 53 -5.76 12.41 -0.93
N HIS A 54 -6.52 13.43 -0.52
CA HIS A 54 -7.80 13.24 0.17
C HIS A 54 -8.89 12.69 -0.76
N GLU A 55 -8.82 12.98 -2.07
CA GLU A 55 -9.82 12.50 -3.04
C GLU A 55 -9.75 10.99 -3.26
N ASP A 56 -8.54 10.43 -3.32
CA ASP A 56 -8.32 8.99 -3.59
C ASP A 56 -8.23 8.16 -2.28
N ASN A 57 -8.22 8.84 -1.13
CA ASN A 57 -8.06 8.22 0.20
C ASN A 57 -6.79 7.34 0.27
N SER A 58 -5.78 7.71 -0.52
CA SER A 58 -4.47 7.09 -0.55
C SER A 58 -3.47 7.95 0.22
N VAL A 59 -2.44 7.31 0.76
CA VAL A 59 -1.32 8.02 1.38
C VAL A 59 -0.19 8.11 0.37
N PHE A 60 0.52 9.22 0.38
CA PHE A 60 1.74 9.37 -0.40
C PHE A 60 2.94 8.99 0.45
N SER A 61 3.70 7.99 -0.02
CA SER A 61 4.88 7.49 0.67
C SER A 61 6.15 7.91 -0.05
N PHE A 62 7.08 8.53 0.67
CA PHE A 62 8.40 8.91 0.13
C PHE A 62 9.50 8.77 1.18
N GLU A 63 10.76 8.84 0.73
CA GLU A 63 11.92 8.77 1.61
C GLU A 63 12.52 10.16 1.83
N ILE A 64 12.70 10.54 3.10
CA ILE A 64 13.32 11.81 3.48
C ILE A 64 14.85 11.71 3.34
N GLY A 65 15.47 12.69 2.69
CA GLY A 65 16.92 12.81 2.53
C GLY A 65 17.48 12.29 1.20
N GLU A 66 16.64 11.80 0.29
CA GLU A 66 17.07 11.30 -1.03
C GLU A 66 16.71 12.25 -2.19
N GLU A 67 16.23 13.47 -1.91
CA GLU A 67 15.80 14.45 -2.93
C GLU A 67 14.78 13.86 -3.94
N THR A 68 14.00 12.86 -3.51
CA THR A 68 12.94 12.22 -4.32
C THR A 68 11.69 13.09 -4.41
N VAL A 69 11.59 14.11 -3.56
CA VAL A 69 10.53 15.10 -3.49
C VAL A 69 11.14 16.51 -3.53
N ILE A 70 10.30 17.53 -3.65
CA ILE A 70 10.75 18.91 -3.61
C ILE A 70 11.50 19.22 -2.30
N LYS A 71 12.53 20.08 -2.39
CA LYS A 71 13.41 20.40 -1.26
C LYS A 71 12.65 20.91 -0.03
N ALA A 72 11.56 21.66 -0.26
CA ALA A 72 10.70 22.13 0.81
C ALA A 72 10.14 21.00 1.67
N TRP A 73 9.79 19.86 1.08
CA TRP A 73 9.24 18.72 1.79
C TRP A 73 10.31 18.00 2.63
N ASP A 74 11.50 17.79 2.08
CA ASP A 74 12.61 17.17 2.82
C ASP A 74 12.96 17.98 4.08
N ILE A 75 12.96 19.31 3.95
CA ILE A 75 13.22 20.23 5.06
C ILE A 75 12.06 20.24 6.05
N ALA A 76 10.82 20.41 5.58
CA ALA A 76 9.67 20.62 6.45
C ALA A 76 9.21 19.35 7.16
N VAL A 77 9.05 18.25 6.43
CA VAL A 77 8.50 17.00 6.99
C VAL A 77 9.46 16.38 8.00
N ARG A 78 10.78 16.57 7.83
CA ARG A 78 11.80 16.16 8.82
C ARG A 78 11.59 16.80 10.21
N THR A 79 10.96 17.97 10.27
CA THR A 79 10.64 18.66 11.54
C THR A 79 9.30 18.27 12.13
N MET A 80 8.50 17.47 11.43
CA MET A 80 7.17 17.05 11.87
C MET A 80 7.24 15.79 12.74
N LYS A 81 6.14 15.54 13.45
CA LYS A 81 5.90 14.29 14.18
C LYS A 81 4.65 13.59 13.67
N VAL A 82 4.58 12.28 13.85
CA VAL A 82 3.41 11.47 13.46
C VAL A 82 2.14 12.02 14.13
N GLY A 83 1.11 12.28 13.33
CA GLY A 83 -0.15 12.94 13.70
C GLY A 83 -0.09 14.46 13.73
N GLU A 84 1.02 15.09 13.32
CA GLU A 84 1.11 16.54 13.14
C GLU A 84 0.52 16.94 11.79
N VAL A 85 -0.25 18.02 11.79
CA VAL A 85 -0.72 18.69 10.58
C VAL A 85 -0.04 20.05 10.49
N ALA A 86 0.66 20.31 9.40
CA ALA A 86 1.39 21.55 9.18
C ALA A 86 1.12 22.10 7.79
N ARG A 87 1.02 23.43 7.71
CA ARG A 87 0.98 24.14 6.44
C ARG A 87 2.35 24.68 6.11
N ILE A 88 2.86 24.28 4.95
CA ILE A 88 4.20 24.55 4.46
C ILE A 88 4.06 25.49 3.26
N LYS A 89 4.49 26.73 3.43
CA LYS A 89 4.66 27.67 2.32
C LYS A 89 6.06 27.48 1.77
N CYS A 90 6.16 27.24 0.47
CA CYS A 90 7.43 27.03 -0.21
C CYS A 90 7.56 27.93 -1.43
N ARG A 91 8.68 28.65 -1.48
CA ARG A 91 9.06 29.45 -2.63
C ARG A 91 9.48 28.56 -3.80
N PRO A 92 9.43 29.08 -5.04
CA PRO A 92 9.79 28.31 -6.22
C PRO A 92 11.19 27.69 -6.15
N GLU A 93 12.18 28.34 -5.53
CA GLU A 93 13.55 27.79 -5.44
C GLU A 93 13.64 26.47 -4.64
N TYR A 94 12.65 26.21 -3.78
CA TYR A 94 12.54 25.00 -2.96
C TYR A 94 11.44 24.05 -3.46
N ALA A 95 10.82 24.37 -4.60
CA ALA A 95 9.76 23.63 -5.25
C ALA A 95 10.12 23.33 -6.72
N TYR A 96 9.38 23.87 -7.69
CA TYR A 96 9.53 23.58 -9.12
C TYR A 96 10.30 24.66 -9.91
N GLY A 97 10.73 25.73 -9.24
CA GLY A 97 11.54 26.80 -9.83
C GLY A 97 10.93 27.45 -11.07
N ALA A 98 11.79 27.99 -11.93
CA ALA A 98 11.39 28.62 -13.20
C ALA A 98 10.86 27.61 -14.24
N ALA A 99 11.04 26.30 -14.02
CA ALA A 99 10.50 25.28 -14.91
C ALA A 99 8.99 25.06 -14.68
N GLY A 100 8.54 25.19 -13.43
CA GLY A 100 7.18 24.81 -13.04
C GLY A 100 6.93 23.31 -13.25
N SER A 101 5.66 22.94 -13.34
CA SER A 101 5.20 21.59 -13.73
C SER A 101 3.92 21.74 -14.56
N PRO A 102 4.04 22.01 -15.87
CA PRO A 102 2.89 22.24 -16.72
C PRO A 102 2.02 20.96 -16.86
N PRO A 103 0.68 21.09 -16.91
CA PRO A 103 -0.09 22.33 -16.99
C PRO A 103 -0.48 22.94 -15.63
N GLU A 104 -0.21 22.26 -14.52
CA GLU A 104 -0.83 22.56 -13.21
C GLU A 104 -0.04 23.59 -12.39
N ILE A 105 1.29 23.61 -12.52
CA ILE A 105 2.15 24.50 -11.75
C ILE A 105 2.88 25.46 -12.70
N PRO A 106 2.62 26.77 -12.64
CA PRO A 106 3.31 27.73 -13.48
C PRO A 106 4.78 27.92 -13.07
N PRO A 107 5.61 28.48 -13.96
CA PRO A 107 6.96 28.93 -13.62
C PRO A 107 6.98 29.87 -12.40
N ASP A 108 7.99 29.71 -11.55
CA ASP A 108 8.24 30.56 -10.39
C ASP A 108 7.06 30.64 -9.38
N ALA A 109 6.19 29.63 -9.39
CA ALA A 109 5.05 29.54 -8.49
C ALA A 109 5.49 29.33 -7.04
N THR A 110 4.88 30.09 -6.13
CA THR A 110 4.91 29.79 -4.69
C THR A 110 3.78 28.82 -4.36
N LEU A 111 4.09 27.75 -3.65
CA LEU A 111 3.12 26.70 -3.31
C LEU A 111 2.85 26.69 -1.81
N ILE A 112 1.64 26.29 -1.46
CA ILE A 112 1.20 26.06 -0.09
C ILE A 112 0.72 24.62 0.00
N PHE A 113 1.37 23.83 0.84
CA PHE A 113 0.97 22.47 1.14
C PHE A 113 0.41 22.40 2.53
N GLU A 114 -0.78 21.83 2.71
CA GLU A 114 -1.20 21.31 3.99
C GLU A 114 -0.81 19.83 4.04
N VAL A 115 0.03 19.45 5.01
CA VAL A 115 0.58 18.10 5.12
C VAL A 115 0.27 17.54 6.50
N GLU A 116 -0.25 16.32 6.54
CA GLU A 116 -0.40 15.49 7.73
C GLU A 116 0.59 14.33 7.66
N LEU A 117 1.44 14.21 8.69
CA LEU A 117 2.35 13.07 8.80
C LEU A 117 1.64 11.87 9.42
N VAL A 118 1.38 10.84 8.63
CA VAL A 118 0.56 9.67 9.05
C VAL A 118 1.42 8.61 9.73
N ALA A 119 2.60 8.30 9.19
CA ALA A 119 3.47 7.27 9.73
C ALA A 119 4.95 7.48 9.33
N CYS A 120 5.85 6.94 10.14
CA CYS A 120 7.27 6.77 9.80
C CYS A 120 7.63 5.28 9.83
N LYS A 121 8.34 4.81 8.81
CA LYS A 121 8.68 3.40 8.59
C LYS A 121 10.18 3.25 8.30
N PRO A 122 10.78 2.11 8.66
CA PRO A 122 12.14 1.81 8.25
C PRO A 122 12.20 1.56 6.74
N ARG A 123 13.38 1.79 6.15
CA ARG A 123 13.68 1.37 4.77
C ARG A 123 13.38 -0.13 4.62
N LYS A 124 12.43 -0.47 3.76
CA LYS A 124 12.28 -1.85 3.28
C LYS A 124 13.48 -2.15 2.39
N GLY A 125 14.58 -2.61 2.99
CA GLY A 125 15.79 -2.86 2.20
C GLY A 125 17.09 -3.16 2.93
N SER A 126 17.19 -3.12 4.27
CA SER A 126 18.43 -3.64 4.91
C SER A 126 18.56 -5.18 4.86
N SER A 127 17.58 -5.88 4.28
CA SER A 127 17.77 -7.23 3.74
C SER A 127 16.88 -7.44 2.52
N VAL A 128 17.44 -7.19 1.34
CA VAL A 128 16.85 -7.46 0.02
C VAL A 128 16.66 -8.96 -0.28
N GLU A 129 17.07 -9.87 0.61
CA GLU A 129 16.83 -11.32 0.48
C GLU A 129 15.41 -11.72 0.92
N SER A 130 14.82 -11.03 1.90
CA SER A 130 13.63 -11.57 2.58
C SER A 130 12.31 -11.36 1.83
N VAL A 131 12.16 -10.32 1.00
CA VAL A 131 10.87 -10.04 0.34
C VAL A 131 10.64 -10.94 -0.89
N SER A 132 11.70 -11.23 -1.65
CA SER A 132 11.66 -12.13 -2.80
C SER A 132 11.45 -13.58 -2.38
N GLU A 133 12.12 -14.01 -1.30
CA GLU A 133 11.93 -15.34 -0.72
C GLU A 133 10.56 -15.52 -0.07
N GLU A 134 10.04 -14.52 0.65
CA GLU A 134 8.70 -14.61 1.27
C GLU A 134 7.59 -14.70 0.20
N LYS A 135 7.71 -13.91 -0.88
CA LYS A 135 6.75 -13.95 -2.00
C LYS A 135 6.83 -15.29 -2.74
N ALA A 136 8.04 -15.81 -3.00
CA ALA A 136 8.24 -17.11 -3.64
C ALA A 136 7.71 -18.27 -2.77
N ARG A 137 7.96 -18.26 -1.45
CA ARG A 137 7.46 -19.28 -0.52
C ARG A 137 5.93 -19.27 -0.43
N LEU A 138 5.29 -18.10 -0.51
CA LEU A 138 3.84 -18.00 -0.49
C LEU A 138 3.20 -18.54 -1.79
N GLU A 139 3.82 -18.28 -2.94
CA GLU A 139 3.36 -18.85 -4.22
C GLU A 139 3.55 -20.37 -4.28
N GLU A 140 4.68 -20.88 -3.79
CA GLU A 140 4.95 -22.32 -3.69
C GLU A 140 3.91 -23.01 -2.78
N LEU A 141 3.62 -22.43 -1.60
CA LEU A 141 2.63 -22.99 -0.67
C LEU A 141 1.21 -22.98 -1.25
N LYS A 142 0.83 -21.93 -1.99
CA LYS A 142 -0.47 -21.89 -2.71
C LYS A 142 -0.55 -23.00 -3.76
N LYS A 143 0.50 -23.17 -4.57
CA LYS A 143 0.58 -24.21 -5.60
C LYS A 143 0.52 -25.62 -5.01
N GLN A 144 1.23 -25.87 -3.91
CA GLN A 144 1.17 -27.15 -3.19
C GLN A 144 -0.22 -27.46 -2.65
N ARG A 145 -0.92 -26.45 -2.11
CA ARG A 145 -2.30 -26.62 -1.61
C ARG A 145 -3.30 -26.91 -2.73
N GLU A 146 -3.13 -26.28 -3.90
CA GLU A 146 -3.98 -26.50 -5.06
C GLU A 146 -3.79 -27.91 -5.64
N VAL A 147 -2.54 -28.36 -5.78
CA VAL A 147 -2.21 -29.73 -6.24
C VAL A 147 -2.73 -30.78 -5.24
N ALA A 148 -2.55 -30.55 -3.94
CA ALA A 148 -3.06 -31.45 -2.91
C ALA A 148 -4.60 -31.52 -2.89
N ALA A 149 -5.27 -30.41 -3.16
CA ALA A 149 -6.73 -30.37 -3.30
C ALA A 149 -7.20 -31.14 -4.54
N ALA A 150 -6.54 -30.95 -5.69
CA ALA A 150 -6.84 -31.68 -6.92
C ALA A 150 -6.63 -33.20 -6.78
N ALA A 151 -5.53 -33.62 -6.12
CA ALA A 151 -5.26 -35.04 -5.87
C ALA A 151 -6.30 -35.69 -4.96
N LYS A 152 -6.77 -34.97 -3.92
CA LYS A 152 -7.84 -35.47 -3.03
C LYS A 152 -9.19 -35.59 -3.75
N GLU A 153 -9.53 -34.66 -4.64
CA GLU A 153 -10.73 -34.77 -5.47
C GLU A 153 -10.63 -35.91 -6.49
N GLU A 154 -9.46 -36.13 -7.09
CA GLU A 154 -9.25 -37.26 -8.01
C GLU A 154 -9.36 -38.62 -7.29
N GLU A 155 -8.77 -38.75 -6.09
CA GLU A 155 -8.88 -39.98 -5.28
C GLU A 155 -10.34 -40.26 -4.86
N LYS A 156 -11.05 -39.21 -4.43
CA LYS A 156 -12.47 -39.30 -4.09
C LYS A 156 -13.31 -39.74 -5.30
N ARG A 157 -13.06 -39.17 -6.49
CA ARG A 157 -13.73 -39.56 -7.73
C ARG A 157 -13.46 -41.03 -8.09
N LYS A 158 -12.21 -41.49 -8.02
CA LYS A 158 -11.85 -42.91 -8.25
C LYS A 158 -12.51 -43.85 -7.24
N ARG A 159 -12.58 -43.46 -5.97
CA ARG A 159 -13.23 -44.25 -4.91
C ARG A 159 -14.74 -44.34 -5.12
N GLU A 160 -15.37 -43.24 -5.52
CA GLU A 160 -16.81 -43.20 -5.82
C GLU A 160 -17.14 -44.05 -7.05
N GLU A 161 -16.34 -43.94 -8.11
CA GLU A 161 -16.47 -44.76 -9.33
C GLU A 161 -16.28 -46.26 -9.03
N ALA A 162 -15.26 -46.61 -8.23
CA ALA A 162 -15.05 -48.00 -7.80
C ALA A 162 -16.23 -48.53 -6.95
N LYS A 163 -16.79 -47.69 -6.08
CA LYS A 163 -17.97 -48.04 -5.27
C LYS A 163 -19.21 -48.24 -6.16
N ALA A 164 -19.41 -47.38 -7.16
CA ALA A 164 -20.49 -47.51 -8.14
C ALA A 164 -20.36 -48.79 -8.99
N ALA A 165 -19.15 -49.08 -9.47
CA ALA A 165 -18.87 -50.30 -10.24
C ALA A 165 -19.09 -51.58 -9.42
N ALA A 166 -18.70 -51.57 -8.13
CA ALA A 166 -18.97 -52.69 -7.22
C ALA A 166 -20.47 -52.88 -6.98
N ALA A 167 -21.23 -51.80 -6.77
CA ALA A 167 -22.68 -51.85 -6.58
C ALA A 167 -23.40 -52.42 -7.81
N ALA A 168 -23.02 -51.97 -9.03
CA ALA A 168 -23.60 -52.47 -10.28
C ALA A 168 -23.39 -53.98 -10.47
N ARG A 169 -22.20 -54.51 -10.11
CA ARG A 169 -21.91 -55.95 -10.16
C ARG A 169 -22.77 -56.77 -9.20
N VAL A 170 -23.04 -56.25 -8.00
CA VAL A 170 -23.92 -56.90 -7.01
C VAL A 170 -25.36 -56.92 -7.51
N GLN A 171 -25.85 -55.81 -8.07
CA GLN A 171 -27.20 -55.70 -8.60
C GLN A 171 -27.42 -56.65 -9.80
N ALA A 172 -26.46 -56.75 -10.73
CA ALA A 172 -26.54 -57.68 -11.86
C ALA A 172 -26.62 -59.15 -11.41
N LYS A 173 -25.87 -59.54 -10.36
CA LYS A 173 -25.94 -60.90 -9.80
C LYS A 173 -27.29 -61.21 -9.14
N LEU A 174 -27.90 -60.24 -8.47
CA LEU A 174 -29.22 -60.40 -7.84
C LEU A 174 -30.34 -60.57 -8.88
N GLU A 175 -30.31 -59.80 -9.96
CA GLU A 175 -31.29 -59.90 -11.06
C GLU A 175 -31.14 -61.22 -11.84
N ALA A 176 -29.91 -61.69 -12.08
CA ALA A 176 -29.66 -63.01 -12.68
C ALA A 176 -30.19 -64.17 -11.82
N LYS A 177 -30.18 -64.01 -10.49
CA LYS A 177 -30.71 -65.00 -9.54
C LYS A 177 -32.25 -64.99 -9.51
N LYS A 178 -32.89 -63.83 -9.69
CA LYS A 178 -34.36 -63.72 -9.86
C LYS A 178 -34.85 -64.31 -11.19
N GLY A 179 -34.08 -64.17 -12.28
CA GLY A 179 -34.42 -64.75 -13.59
C GLY A 179 -34.41 -66.29 -13.63
N LYS A 180 -33.56 -66.94 -12.83
CA LYS A 180 -33.53 -68.42 -12.71
C LYS A 180 -34.69 -69.02 -11.90
N GLY A 181 -35.40 -68.21 -11.10
CA GLY A 181 -36.56 -68.65 -10.32
C GLY A 181 -37.88 -68.73 -11.08
N LYS A 182 -37.94 -68.28 -12.35
CA LYS A 182 -39.19 -68.20 -13.13
C LYS A 182 -39.34 -69.24 -14.26
N LYS A 183 -38.41 -70.20 -14.38
CA LYS A 183 -38.47 -71.33 -15.34
C LYS A 183 -38.64 -72.70 -14.66
N ALA A 184 -39.30 -72.73 -13.51
CA ALA A 184 -39.72 -73.96 -12.86
C ALA A 184 -41.21 -73.85 -12.51
N LYS A 185 -42.06 -73.88 -13.55
CA LYS A 185 -43.44 -74.34 -13.45
C LYS A 185 -43.87 -74.89 -14.80
#